data_AF-A0A9D3RX74-F1
#
_entry.id   AF-A0A9D3RX74-F1
#
_cell.length_a   1.000
_cell.length_b   1.000
_cell.length_c   1.000
_cell.angle_alpha   90.00
_cell.angle_beta   90.00
_cell.angle_gamma   90.00
#
_symmetry.space_group_name_H-M   'P 1'
#
loop_
_entity.id
_entity.type
_entity.pdbx_description
1 polymer ?
#
loop_
_entity_poly.entity_id
_entity_poly.type
_entity_poly.pdbx_seq_one_letter_code
_entity_poly.pdbx_strand_id
1 'polypeptide(L)'
;MLKSNIVTVGDVDEICTTIGRLKVTKSDLEQRHTQLEAIFTLAQNIKNKTSNLDVRTSITEKLEKVRCQWDNTQHGVEARLLQLDHMITHSNQWEEQRREVNALIGQNEARLHNLQMLSKDPLTKQLSDSKVFLQDLSKAQATVGSFNQLSAQLVQEYADDDTRRITEVTETHNMAWNTINNRASDRHACLDGELKSLQASLRELEGFLKWLQEAETTVNVLADASHREELSQDSAHIKELRGQLEVSAVAMTNGNVRS
;
A
#
# COMPACT_ATOMS: atom_id res chain seq x y z
N MET A 1 -28.38 11.34 29.17
CA MET A 1 -27.10 11.62 29.83
C MET A 1 -25.91 10.84 29.24
N LEU A 2 -26.07 9.62 28.72
CA LEU A 2 -24.93 8.82 28.21
C LEU A 2 -24.31 9.31 26.89
N LYS A 3 -25.01 10.08 26.06
CA LYS A 3 -24.46 10.70 24.83
C LYS A 3 -23.30 11.68 25.09
N SER A 4 -23.10 12.12 26.33
CA SER A 4 -22.01 13.04 26.72
C SER A 4 -20.68 12.32 27.01
N ASN A 5 -20.59 11.01 26.73
CA ASN A 5 -19.41 10.19 27.01
C ASN A 5 -18.73 9.67 25.74
N ILE A 6 -19.07 10.21 24.57
CA ILE A 6 -18.38 9.90 23.31
C ILE A 6 -16.93 10.37 23.44
N VAL A 7 -16.00 9.52 23.03
CA VAL A 7 -14.55 9.79 23.03
C VAL A 7 -13.95 9.44 21.68
N THR A 8 -12.74 9.92 21.43
CA THR A 8 -11.98 9.56 20.24
C THR A 8 -11.20 8.27 20.46
N VAL A 9 -11.40 7.29 19.59
CA VAL A 9 -10.71 6.00 19.68
C VAL A 9 -9.21 6.19 19.40
N GLY A 10 -8.41 5.75 20.35
CA GLY A 10 -6.96 5.93 20.38
C GLY A 10 -6.46 7.31 20.75
N ASP A 11 -7.31 8.17 21.31
CA ASP A 11 -6.89 9.25 22.20
C ASP A 11 -6.98 8.76 23.67
N VAL A 12 -5.87 8.18 24.14
CA VAL A 12 -5.79 7.58 25.48
C VAL A 12 -6.02 8.61 26.59
N ASP A 13 -5.64 9.87 26.38
CA ASP A 13 -5.78 10.93 27.39
C ASP A 13 -7.23 11.38 27.52
N GLU A 14 -7.95 11.54 26.40
CA GLU A 14 -9.38 11.82 26.38
C GLU A 14 -10.18 10.68 27.03
N ILE A 15 -9.85 9.44 26.69
CA ILE A 15 -10.48 8.25 27.28
C ILE A 15 -10.26 8.23 28.80
N CYS A 16 -9.02 8.41 29.27
CA CYS A 16 -8.69 8.45 30.70
C CYS A 16 -9.45 9.56 31.44
N THR A 17 -9.55 10.74 30.84
CA THR A 17 -10.30 11.88 31.40
C THR A 17 -11.77 11.52 31.58
N THR A 18 -12.37 10.89 30.57
CA THR A 18 -13.77 10.45 30.61
C THR A 18 -14.00 9.35 31.66
N ILE A 19 -13.09 8.38 31.77
CA ILE A 19 -13.09 7.37 32.84
C ILE A 19 -13.09 8.04 34.22
N GLY A 20 -12.22 9.04 34.43
CA GLY A 20 -12.14 9.78 35.69
C GLY A 20 -13.49 10.40 36.08
N ARG A 21 -14.15 11.10 35.14
CA ARG A 21 -15.47 11.70 35.36
C ARG A 21 -16.56 10.65 35.66
N LEU A 22 -16.54 9.51 34.97
CA LEU A 22 -17.51 8.44 35.20
C LEU A 22 -17.29 7.73 36.54
N LYS A 23 -16.04 7.59 37.01
CA LYS A 23 -15.75 7.08 38.36
C LYS A 23 -16.32 7.98 39.45
N VAL A 24 -16.24 9.31 39.28
CA VAL A 24 -16.90 10.26 40.19
C VAL A 24 -18.41 10.06 40.18
N THR A 25 -19.03 9.97 38.99
CA THR A 25 -20.47 9.74 38.85
C THR A 25 -20.91 8.41 39.50
N LYS A 26 -20.10 7.36 39.36
CA LYS A 26 -20.34 6.06 40.00
C LYS A 26 -20.33 6.20 41.53
N SER A 27 -19.32 6.88 42.09
CA SER A 27 -19.24 7.11 43.53
C SER A 27 -20.42 7.93 44.06
N ASP A 28 -20.86 8.95 43.32
CA ASP A 28 -22.03 9.75 43.68
C ASP A 28 -23.33 8.91 43.71
N LEU A 29 -23.48 7.98 42.76
CA LEU A 29 -24.60 7.03 42.75
C LEU A 29 -24.54 6.10 43.96
N GLU A 30 -23.38 5.51 44.24
CA GLU A 30 -23.18 4.63 45.40
C GLU A 30 -23.51 5.36 46.73
N GLN A 31 -23.06 6.61 46.89
CA GLN A 31 -23.35 7.40 48.09
C GLN A 31 -24.84 7.72 48.24
N ARG A 32 -25.55 7.98 47.14
CA ARG A 32 -26.99 8.32 47.15
C ARG A 32 -27.90 7.10 47.29
N HIS A 33 -27.37 5.88 47.16
CA HIS A 33 -28.17 4.65 47.25
C HIS A 33 -28.93 4.56 48.60
N THR A 34 -28.30 4.89 49.72
CA THR A 34 -28.98 4.88 51.03
C THR A 34 -30.16 5.87 51.10
N GLN A 35 -30.02 7.04 50.47
CA GLN A 35 -31.10 8.04 50.43
C GLN A 35 -32.27 7.56 49.57
N LEU A 36 -31.97 6.84 48.48
CA LEU A 36 -32.98 6.21 47.64
C LEU A 36 -33.79 5.18 48.44
N GLU A 37 -33.13 4.26 49.14
CA GLU A 37 -33.80 3.23 49.95
C GLU A 37 -34.67 3.85 51.06
N ALA A 38 -34.23 4.97 51.65
CA ALA A 38 -35.04 5.72 52.62
C ALA A 38 -36.33 6.29 51.99
N ILE A 39 -36.25 6.85 50.78
CA ILE A 39 -37.42 7.33 50.03
C ILE A 39 -38.38 6.18 49.71
N PHE A 40 -37.85 5.03 49.25
CA PHE A 40 -38.66 3.84 48.99
C PHE A 40 -39.40 3.37 50.24
N THR A 41 -38.70 3.32 51.37
CA THR A 41 -39.30 2.97 52.66
C THR A 41 -40.42 3.94 53.05
N LEU A 42 -40.19 5.26 52.94
CA LEU A 42 -41.19 6.27 53.26
C LEU A 42 -42.43 6.16 52.35
N ALA A 43 -42.23 6.01 51.04
CA ALA A 43 -43.29 5.88 50.06
C ALA A 43 -44.12 4.60 50.30
N GLN A 44 -43.47 3.49 50.65
CA GLN A 44 -44.15 2.24 50.99
C GLN A 44 -44.97 2.38 52.28
N ASN A 45 -44.46 3.10 53.28
CA ASN A 45 -45.22 3.42 54.50
C ASN A 45 -46.47 4.26 54.21
N ILE A 46 -46.36 5.27 53.33
CA ILE A 46 -47.51 6.08 52.89
C ILE A 46 -48.52 5.21 52.15
N LYS A 47 -48.06 4.34 51.24
CA LYS A 47 -48.91 3.39 50.51
C LYS A 47 -49.68 2.46 51.43
N ASN A 48 -49.05 1.99 52.51
CA ASN A 48 -49.67 1.09 53.47
C ASN A 48 -50.71 1.79 54.36
N LYS A 49 -50.57 3.10 54.61
CA LYS A 49 -51.48 3.88 55.46
C LYS A 49 -52.67 4.50 54.72
N THR A 50 -52.61 4.61 53.39
CA THR A 50 -53.70 5.16 52.59
C THR A 50 -54.72 4.08 52.18
N SER A 51 -56.01 4.42 52.28
CA SER A 51 -57.13 3.59 51.82
C SER A 51 -57.53 3.88 50.36
N ASN A 52 -57.00 4.95 49.75
CA ASN A 52 -57.33 5.31 48.37
C ASN A 52 -56.54 4.44 47.38
N LEU A 53 -57.26 3.67 46.55
CA LEU A 53 -56.67 2.73 45.59
C LEU A 53 -55.83 3.43 44.53
N ASP A 54 -56.32 4.52 43.94
CA ASP A 54 -55.63 5.26 42.89
C ASP A 54 -54.28 5.80 43.38
N VAL A 55 -54.25 6.32 44.61
CA VAL A 55 -53.01 6.79 45.26
C VAL A 55 -52.03 5.63 45.46
N ARG A 56 -52.49 4.44 45.86
CA ARG A 56 -51.62 3.26 46.03
C ARG A 56 -51.01 2.80 44.71
N THR A 57 -51.81 2.80 43.65
CA THR A 57 -51.36 2.46 42.30
C THR A 57 -50.32 3.47 41.82
N SER A 58 -50.61 4.77 41.93
CA SER A 58 -49.69 5.83 41.52
C SER A 58 -48.35 5.78 42.28
N ILE A 59 -48.36 5.51 43.58
CA ILE A 59 -47.12 5.33 44.37
C ILE A 59 -46.32 4.14 43.84
N THR A 60 -46.99 3.02 43.56
CA THR A 60 -46.31 1.80 43.06
C THR A 60 -45.65 2.05 41.71
N GLU A 61 -46.38 2.64 40.76
CA GLU A 61 -45.85 2.99 39.43
C GLU A 61 -44.66 3.96 39.52
N LYS A 62 -44.75 4.99 40.38
CA LYS A 62 -43.65 5.94 40.57
C LYS A 62 -42.41 5.28 41.17
N LEU A 63 -42.58 4.40 42.17
CA LEU A 63 -41.47 3.65 42.75
C LEU A 63 -40.80 2.72 41.75
N GLU A 64 -41.60 1.99 40.96
CA GLU A 64 -41.07 1.13 39.90
C GLU A 64 -40.29 1.95 38.87
N LYS A 65 -40.84 3.07 38.41
CA LYS A 65 -40.16 3.97 37.47
C LYS A 65 -38.83 4.49 38.01
N VAL A 66 -38.79 4.93 39.28
CA VAL A 66 -37.57 5.43 39.90
C VAL A 66 -36.53 4.31 40.04
N ARG A 67 -36.95 3.10 40.45
CA ARG A 67 -36.04 1.95 40.55
C ARG A 67 -35.45 1.60 39.19
N CYS A 68 -36.28 1.45 38.17
CA CYS A 68 -35.80 1.17 36.82
C CYS A 68 -34.83 2.25 36.31
N GLN A 69 -35.10 3.52 36.57
CA GLN A 69 -34.18 4.60 36.17
C GLN A 69 -32.84 4.56 36.91
N TRP A 70 -32.88 4.25 38.21
CA TRP A 70 -31.68 4.07 39.02
C TRP A 70 -30.83 2.92 38.49
N ASP A 71 -31.43 1.73 38.38
CA ASP A 71 -30.76 0.52 37.94
C ASP A 71 -30.17 0.68 36.54
N ASN A 72 -30.93 1.27 35.61
CA ASN A 72 -30.46 1.56 34.25
C ASN A 72 -29.28 2.55 34.24
N THR A 73 -29.30 3.56 35.11
CA THR A 73 -28.21 4.55 35.18
C THR A 73 -26.95 3.92 35.78
N GLN A 74 -27.09 3.18 36.87
CA GLN A 74 -25.99 2.47 37.51
C GLN A 74 -25.35 1.47 36.54
N HIS A 75 -26.17 0.61 35.92
CA HIS A 75 -25.71 -0.35 34.91
C HIS A 75 -25.03 0.34 33.72
N GLY A 76 -25.63 1.42 33.20
CA GLY A 76 -25.06 2.16 32.07
C GLY A 76 -23.70 2.80 32.36
N VAL A 77 -23.49 3.31 33.59
CA VAL A 77 -22.19 3.85 34.02
C VAL A 77 -21.16 2.74 34.13
N GLU A 78 -21.51 1.60 34.72
CA GLU A 78 -20.60 0.46 34.86
C GLU A 78 -20.22 -0.16 33.53
N ALA A 79 -21.20 -0.39 32.64
CA ALA A 79 -20.97 -0.91 31.31
C ALA A 79 -20.07 0.03 30.49
N ARG A 80 -20.30 1.34 30.55
CA ARG A 80 -19.45 2.31 29.84
C ARG A 80 -18.04 2.38 30.41
N LEU A 81 -17.87 2.31 31.74
CA LEU A 81 -16.54 2.25 32.36
C LEU A 81 -15.75 1.03 31.86
N LEU A 82 -16.40 -0.14 31.81
CA LEU A 82 -15.77 -1.36 31.30
C LEU A 82 -15.38 -1.23 29.81
N GLN A 83 -16.28 -0.68 28.99
CA GLN A 83 -16.01 -0.45 27.56
C GLN A 83 -14.82 0.49 27.35
N LEU A 84 -14.73 1.58 28.12
CA LEU A 84 -13.60 2.53 28.02
C LEU A 84 -12.28 1.89 28.48
N ASP A 85 -12.29 0.99 29.46
CA ASP A 85 -11.10 0.24 29.90
C ASP A 85 -10.58 -0.70 28.81
N HIS A 86 -11.48 -1.42 28.13
CA HIS A 86 -11.13 -2.20 26.94
C HIS A 86 -10.61 -1.29 25.81
N MET A 87 -11.25 -0.14 25.61
CA MET A 87 -10.85 0.84 24.59
C MET A 87 -9.42 1.34 24.81
N ILE A 88 -8.98 1.56 26.06
CA ILE A 88 -7.57 1.90 26.37
C ILE A 88 -6.63 0.80 25.88
N THR A 89 -6.95 -0.46 26.19
CA THR A 89 -6.11 -1.60 25.80
C THR A 89 -6.01 -1.70 24.29
N HIS A 90 -7.15 -1.64 23.59
CA HIS A 90 -7.23 -1.70 22.14
C HIS A 90 -6.52 -0.52 21.46
N SER A 91 -6.67 0.68 22.03
CA SER A 91 -6.02 1.91 21.58
C SER A 91 -4.49 1.82 21.64
N ASN A 92 -3.95 1.31 22.75
CA ASN A 92 -2.51 1.12 22.92
C ASN A 92 -1.96 0.07 21.96
N GLN A 93 -2.68 -1.04 21.77
CA GLN A 93 -2.29 -2.08 20.81
C GLN A 93 -2.26 -1.52 19.39
N TRP A 94 -3.27 -0.74 19.01
CA TRP A 94 -3.32 -0.10 17.70
C TRP A 94 -2.19 0.90 17.49
N GLU A 95 -1.84 1.69 18.52
CA GLU A 95 -0.73 2.66 18.43
C GLU A 95 0.63 1.97 18.30
N GLU A 96 0.84 0.82 18.94
CA GLU A 96 2.05 0.01 18.75
C GLU A 96 2.14 -0.50 17.30
N GLN A 97 1.09 -1.12 16.77
CA GLN A 97 1.08 -1.60 15.38
C GLN A 97 1.19 -0.45 14.36
N ARG A 98 0.58 0.71 14.65
CA ARG A 98 0.74 1.91 13.83
C ARG A 98 2.21 2.33 13.74
N ARG A 99 2.91 2.36 14.88
CA ARG A 99 4.35 2.70 14.93
C ARG A 99 5.19 1.67 14.16
N GLU A 100 4.87 0.39 14.29
CA GLU A 100 5.53 -0.69 13.54
C GLU A 100 5.36 -0.50 12.02
N VAL A 101 4.13 -0.30 11.54
CA VAL A 101 3.85 -0.08 10.11
C VAL A 101 4.49 1.22 9.60
N ASN A 102 4.46 2.30 10.38
CA ASN A 102 5.11 3.55 10.01
C ASN A 102 6.64 3.38 9.86
N ALA A 103 7.28 2.66 10.78
CA ALA A 103 8.70 2.34 10.69
C ALA A 103 9.01 1.45 9.48
N LEU A 104 8.18 0.44 9.22
CA LEU A 104 8.29 -0.45 8.07
C LEU A 104 8.20 0.31 6.74
N ILE A 105 7.25 1.25 6.62
CA ILE A 105 7.10 2.13 5.46
C ILE A 105 8.37 2.97 5.28
N GLY A 106 8.82 3.65 6.33
CA GLY A 106 10.02 4.50 6.27
C GLY A 106 11.28 3.72 5.87
N GLN A 107 11.48 2.52 6.41
CA GLN A 107 12.61 1.66 6.06
C GLN A 107 12.57 1.21 4.60
N ASN A 108 11.40 0.81 4.10
CA ASN A 108 11.28 0.37 2.71
C ASN A 108 11.36 1.52 1.71
N GLU A 109 10.87 2.71 2.05
CA GLU A 109 11.07 3.92 1.24
C GLU A 109 12.55 4.26 1.11
N ALA A 110 13.30 4.27 2.23
CA ALA A 110 14.75 4.49 2.20
C ALA A 110 15.49 3.41 1.40
N ARG A 111 15.09 2.14 1.55
CA ARG A 111 15.68 1.02 0.79
C ARG A 111 15.41 1.15 -0.71
N LEU A 112 14.19 1.52 -1.10
CA LEU A 112 13.83 1.79 -2.50
C LEU A 112 14.65 2.95 -3.07
N HIS A 113 14.80 4.04 -2.31
CA HIS A 113 15.64 5.17 -2.72
C HIS A 113 17.11 4.75 -2.96
N ASN A 114 17.68 3.97 -2.04
CA ASN A 114 19.05 3.45 -2.20
C ASN A 114 19.19 2.56 -3.45
N LEU A 115 18.21 1.69 -3.72
CA LEU A 115 18.19 0.86 -4.92
C LEU A 115 18.15 1.70 -6.21
N GLN A 116 17.50 2.86 -6.20
CA GLN A 116 17.47 3.79 -7.34
C GLN A 116 18.81 4.50 -7.55
N MET A 117 19.52 4.82 -6.47
CA MET A 117 20.84 5.48 -6.52
C MET A 117 21.96 4.55 -7.02
N LEU A 118 21.81 3.23 -6.84
CA LEU A 118 22.78 2.22 -7.27
C LEU A 118 22.71 1.88 -8.78
N SER A 119 22.28 2.82 -9.61
CA SER A 119 22.14 2.65 -11.08
C SER A 119 23.45 2.34 -11.83
N LYS A 120 24.61 2.40 -11.15
CA LYS A 120 25.94 2.10 -11.70
C LYS A 120 26.30 0.62 -11.69
N ASP A 121 25.58 -0.21 -10.93
CA ASP A 121 25.79 -1.66 -10.91
C ASP A 121 25.36 -2.31 -12.24
N PRO A 122 25.90 -3.49 -12.60
CA PRO A 122 25.42 -4.23 -13.76
C PRO A 122 23.90 -4.48 -13.71
N LEU A 123 23.24 -4.38 -14.86
CA LEU A 123 21.78 -4.47 -14.96
C LEU A 123 21.21 -5.77 -14.37
N THR A 124 21.94 -6.88 -14.52
CA THR A 124 21.59 -8.19 -13.94
C THR A 124 21.58 -8.18 -12.41
N LYS A 125 22.53 -7.47 -11.78
CA LYS A 125 22.57 -7.29 -10.32
C LYS A 125 21.41 -6.41 -9.86
N GLN A 126 21.16 -5.28 -10.53
CA GLN A 126 20.02 -4.40 -10.22
C GLN A 126 18.68 -5.14 -10.29
N LEU A 127 18.50 -6.02 -11.29
CA LEU A 127 17.31 -6.87 -11.41
C LEU A 127 17.17 -7.87 -10.25
N SER A 128 18.27 -8.52 -9.88
CA SER A 128 18.31 -9.45 -8.74
C SER A 128 17.92 -8.73 -7.45
N ASP A 129 18.54 -7.59 -7.16
CA ASP A 129 18.28 -6.80 -5.96
C ASP A 129 16.83 -6.29 -5.94
N SER A 130 16.30 -5.83 -7.08
CA SER A 130 14.91 -5.43 -7.22
C SER A 130 13.93 -6.59 -6.99
N LYS A 131 14.28 -7.81 -7.43
CA LYS A 131 13.46 -9.00 -7.20
C LYS A 131 13.43 -9.39 -5.73
N VAL A 132 14.56 -9.35 -5.05
CA VAL A 132 14.65 -9.60 -3.60
C VAL A 132 13.82 -8.55 -2.84
N PHE A 133 13.92 -7.28 -3.23
CA PHE A 133 13.13 -6.20 -2.65
C PHE A 133 11.62 -6.46 -2.75
N LEU A 134 11.12 -6.86 -3.92
CA LEU A 134 9.71 -7.23 -4.11
C LEU A 134 9.27 -8.43 -3.25
N GLN A 135 10.13 -9.44 -3.10
CA GLN A 135 9.83 -10.59 -2.23
C GLN A 135 9.70 -10.19 -0.76
N ASP A 136 10.57 -9.29 -0.30
CA ASP A 136 10.52 -8.78 1.07
C ASP A 136 9.30 -7.88 1.30
N LEU A 137 8.92 -7.04 0.33
CA LEU A 137 7.65 -6.29 0.37
C LEU A 137 6.45 -7.23 0.50
N SER A 138 6.44 -8.33 -0.28
CA SER A 138 5.38 -9.34 -0.18
C SER A 138 5.30 -10.01 1.19
N LYS A 139 6.42 -10.23 1.89
CA LYS A 139 6.42 -10.76 3.26
C LYS A 139 5.90 -9.71 4.25
N ALA A 140 6.35 -8.48 4.10
CA ALA A 140 5.97 -7.34 4.94
C ALA A 140 4.49 -6.95 4.80
N GLN A 141 3.82 -7.36 3.71
CA GLN A 141 2.38 -7.20 3.51
C GLN A 141 1.55 -7.79 4.66
N ALA A 142 2.02 -8.86 5.31
CA ALA A 142 1.31 -9.47 6.44
C ALA A 142 1.20 -8.52 7.63
N THR A 143 2.25 -7.74 7.94
CA THR A 143 2.25 -6.74 9.02
C THR A 143 1.25 -5.63 8.73
N VAL A 144 1.23 -5.11 7.50
CA VAL A 144 0.23 -4.10 7.07
C VAL A 144 -1.19 -4.65 7.12
N GLY A 145 -1.38 -5.91 6.70
CA GLY A 145 -2.66 -6.60 6.77
C GLY A 145 -3.19 -6.75 8.20
N SER A 146 -2.32 -7.12 9.15
CA SER A 146 -2.66 -7.22 10.58
C SER A 146 -3.13 -5.86 11.15
N PHE A 147 -2.39 -4.79 10.85
CA PHE A 147 -2.75 -3.43 11.24
C PHE A 147 -4.11 -2.98 10.67
N ASN A 148 -4.37 -3.29 9.39
CA ASN A 148 -5.65 -2.99 8.76
C ASN A 148 -6.81 -3.77 9.39
N GLN A 149 -6.59 -5.04 9.73
CA GLN A 149 -7.58 -5.86 10.42
C GLN A 149 -7.92 -5.29 11.80
N LEU A 150 -6.91 -4.95 12.59
CA LEU A 150 -7.13 -4.32 13.90
C LEU A 150 -7.87 -3.00 13.76
N SER A 151 -7.46 -2.15 12.80
CA SER A 151 -8.12 -0.87 12.54
C SER A 151 -9.61 -1.04 12.20
N ALA A 152 -9.95 -2.01 11.33
CA ALA A 152 -11.33 -2.30 10.98
C ALA A 152 -12.14 -2.82 12.17
N GLN A 153 -11.53 -3.67 13.01
CA GLN A 153 -12.15 -4.16 14.25
C GLN A 153 -12.50 -3.00 15.19
N LEU A 154 -11.59 -2.03 15.38
CA LEU A 154 -11.86 -0.87 16.24
C LEU A 154 -12.98 0.02 15.72
N VAL A 155 -13.01 0.27 14.41
CA VAL A 155 -14.09 1.06 13.79
C VAL A 155 -15.46 0.38 13.98
N GLN A 156 -15.50 -0.95 13.90
CA GLN A 156 -16.73 -1.72 14.10
C GLN A 156 -17.14 -1.79 15.58
N GLU A 157 -16.20 -2.10 16.47
CA GLU A 157 -16.45 -2.31 17.91
C GLU A 157 -16.87 -1.02 18.62
N TYR A 158 -16.31 0.12 18.18
CA TYR A 158 -16.53 1.43 18.78
C TYR A 158 -17.30 2.37 17.82
N ALA A 159 -18.26 1.83 17.08
CA ALA A 159 -19.05 2.60 16.10
C ALA A 159 -19.88 3.75 16.71
N ASP A 160 -20.16 3.70 18.01
CA ASP A 160 -20.85 4.76 18.77
C ASP A 160 -19.89 5.89 19.24
N ASP A 161 -18.58 5.73 19.01
CA ASP A 161 -17.51 6.66 19.37
C ASP A 161 -16.85 7.29 18.12
N ASP A 162 -16.00 8.30 18.31
CA ASP A 162 -15.29 8.91 17.17
C ASP A 162 -14.12 8.02 16.72
N THR A 163 -14.28 7.41 15.56
CA THR A 163 -13.31 6.49 14.94
C THR A 163 -12.58 7.11 13.74
N ARG A 164 -12.79 8.41 13.44
CA ARG A 164 -12.24 9.07 12.24
C ARG A 164 -10.72 8.99 12.19
N ARG A 165 -10.06 9.25 13.33
CA ARG A 165 -8.61 9.18 13.44
C ARG A 165 -8.05 7.82 13.02
N ILE A 166 -8.72 6.73 13.42
CA ILE A 166 -8.35 5.37 13.02
C ILE A 166 -8.44 5.26 11.50
N THR A 167 -9.57 5.63 10.90
CA THR A 167 -9.78 5.54 9.45
C THR A 167 -8.79 6.37 8.63
N GLU A 168 -8.54 7.62 9.02
CA GLU A 168 -7.65 8.55 8.30
C GLU A 168 -6.19 8.07 8.36
N VAL A 169 -5.74 7.62 9.52
CA VAL A 169 -4.39 7.08 9.71
C VAL A 169 -4.22 5.80 8.90
N THR A 170 -5.19 4.87 8.96
CA THR A 170 -5.13 3.62 8.21
C THR A 170 -5.07 3.87 6.71
N GLU A 171 -5.88 4.79 6.18
CA GLU A 171 -5.85 5.16 4.76
C GLU A 171 -4.51 5.78 4.36
N THR A 172 -3.96 6.66 5.20
CA THR A 172 -2.64 7.28 4.96
C THR A 172 -1.53 6.23 4.86
N HIS A 173 -1.50 5.25 5.77
CA HIS A 173 -0.51 4.17 5.73
C HIS A 173 -0.72 3.27 4.50
N ASN A 174 -1.96 2.96 4.14
CA ASN A 174 -2.26 2.16 2.95
C ASN A 174 -1.84 2.86 1.66
N MET A 175 -2.10 4.16 1.52
CA MET A 175 -1.65 4.94 0.37
C MET A 175 -0.12 4.94 0.25
N ALA A 176 0.60 5.19 1.35
CA ALA A 176 2.07 5.17 1.37
C ALA A 176 2.62 3.76 1.02
N TRP A 177 2.05 2.71 1.61
CA TRP A 177 2.46 1.33 1.34
C TRP A 177 2.22 0.93 -0.11
N ASN A 178 1.05 1.24 -0.67
CA ASN A 178 0.73 0.96 -2.07
C ASN A 178 1.66 1.73 -3.02
N THR A 179 2.01 2.98 -2.68
CA THR A 179 2.94 3.80 -3.46
C THR A 179 4.33 3.16 -3.54
N ILE A 180 4.84 2.63 -2.42
CA ILE A 180 6.13 1.90 -2.41
C ILE A 180 6.05 0.66 -3.29
N ASN A 181 5.00 -0.14 -3.16
CA ASN A 181 4.83 -1.37 -3.95
C ASN A 181 4.74 -1.10 -5.46
N ASN A 182 3.99 -0.08 -5.86
CA ASN A 182 3.86 0.32 -7.26
C ASN A 182 5.22 0.77 -7.81
N ARG A 183 5.90 1.69 -7.13
CA ARG A 183 7.22 2.17 -7.57
C ARG A 183 8.28 1.06 -7.63
N ALA A 184 8.23 0.11 -6.70
CA ALA A 184 9.11 -1.06 -6.71
C ALA A 184 8.85 -1.94 -7.93
N SER A 185 7.58 -2.18 -8.25
CA SER A 185 7.15 -3.00 -9.38
C SER A 185 7.48 -2.34 -10.72
N ASP A 186 7.21 -1.03 -10.84
CA ASP A 186 7.54 -0.23 -12.02
C ASP A 186 9.05 -0.21 -12.27
N ARG A 187 9.85 -0.03 -11.22
CA ARG A 187 11.31 -0.12 -11.32
C ARG A 187 11.74 -1.49 -11.83
N HIS A 188 11.20 -2.56 -11.28
CA HIS A 188 11.54 -3.92 -11.72
C HIS A 188 11.20 -4.15 -13.19
N ALA A 189 10.00 -3.74 -13.61
CA ALA A 189 9.54 -3.87 -14.99
C ALA A 189 10.41 -3.04 -15.96
N CYS A 190 10.83 -1.84 -15.57
CA CYS A 190 11.74 -1.01 -16.35
C CYS A 190 13.09 -1.69 -16.57
N LEU A 191 13.71 -2.19 -15.50
CA LEU A 191 15.01 -2.87 -15.58
C LEU A 191 14.94 -4.16 -16.42
N ASP A 192 13.83 -4.91 -16.34
CA ASP A 192 13.61 -6.12 -17.13
C ASP A 192 13.44 -5.79 -18.63
N GLY A 193 12.72 -4.70 -18.93
CA GLY A 193 12.59 -4.15 -20.28
C GLY A 193 13.93 -3.72 -20.88
N GLU A 194 14.73 -2.98 -20.11
CA GLU A 194 16.09 -2.57 -20.50
C GLU A 194 16.98 -3.79 -20.82
N LEU A 195 16.92 -4.84 -19.99
CA LEU A 195 17.71 -6.05 -20.19
C LEU A 195 17.31 -6.76 -21.47
N LYS A 196 16.00 -6.89 -21.72
CA LYS A 196 15.48 -7.48 -22.96
C LYS A 196 15.89 -6.68 -24.19
N SER A 197 15.84 -5.35 -24.12
CA SER A 197 16.28 -4.48 -25.22
C SER A 197 17.77 -4.65 -25.49
N LEU A 198 18.60 -4.66 -24.45
CA LEU A 198 20.05 -4.87 -24.59
C LEU A 198 20.37 -6.24 -25.21
N GLN A 199 19.68 -7.29 -24.79
CA GLN A 199 19.82 -8.63 -25.36
C GLN A 199 19.42 -8.68 -26.83
N ALA A 200 18.36 -7.96 -27.23
CA ALA A 200 17.95 -7.85 -28.62
C ALA A 200 19.03 -7.14 -29.47
N SER A 201 19.54 -6.00 -29.01
CA SER A 201 20.60 -5.26 -29.70
C SER A 201 21.90 -6.07 -29.83
N LEU A 202 22.26 -6.86 -28.82
CA LEU A 202 23.41 -7.77 -28.90
C LEU A 202 23.24 -8.83 -29.98
N ARG A 203 22.05 -9.44 -30.10
CA ARG A 203 21.75 -10.42 -31.17
C ARG A 203 21.78 -9.78 -32.56
N GLU A 204 21.28 -8.56 -32.70
CA GLU A 204 21.35 -7.81 -33.95
C GLU A 204 22.80 -7.51 -34.35
N LEU A 205 23.63 -7.11 -33.39
CA LEU A 205 25.06 -6.88 -33.60
C LEU A 205 25.78 -8.18 -33.99
N GLU A 206 25.50 -9.30 -33.32
CA GLU A 206 26.04 -10.62 -33.68
C GLU A 206 25.66 -11.01 -35.11
N GLY A 207 24.40 -10.78 -35.50
CA GLY A 207 23.93 -11.00 -36.88
C GLY A 207 24.64 -10.11 -37.90
N PHE A 208 24.84 -8.84 -37.59
CA PHE A 208 25.57 -7.90 -38.45
C PHE A 208 27.04 -8.29 -38.61
N LEU A 209 27.72 -8.68 -37.53
CA LEU A 209 29.10 -9.13 -37.59
C LEU A 209 29.26 -10.39 -38.46
N LYS A 210 28.31 -11.33 -38.37
CA LYS A 210 28.30 -12.50 -39.24
C LYS A 210 28.12 -12.11 -40.71
N TRP A 211 27.18 -11.21 -41.01
CA TRP A 211 26.98 -10.70 -42.37
C TRP A 211 28.23 -10.01 -42.92
N LEU A 212 28.92 -9.19 -42.11
CA LEU A 212 30.18 -8.56 -42.49
C LEU A 212 31.25 -9.59 -42.87
N GLN A 213 31.37 -10.66 -42.08
CA GLN A 213 32.32 -11.74 -42.35
C GLN A 213 31.99 -12.48 -43.67
N GLU A 214 30.70 -12.72 -43.95
CA GLU A 214 30.24 -13.30 -45.21
C GLU A 214 30.53 -12.38 -46.41
N ALA A 215 30.32 -11.08 -46.24
CA ALA A 215 30.61 -10.07 -47.26
C ALA A 215 32.11 -9.97 -47.55
N GLU A 216 32.96 -9.94 -46.52
CA GLU A 216 34.43 -9.96 -46.67
C GLU A 216 34.90 -11.22 -47.40
N THR A 217 34.35 -12.39 -47.04
CA THR A 217 34.64 -13.64 -47.74
C THR A 217 34.25 -13.57 -49.21
N THR A 218 33.08 -13.02 -49.52
CA THR A 218 32.61 -12.85 -50.91
C THR A 218 33.53 -11.93 -51.71
N VAL A 219 33.95 -10.80 -51.13
CA VAL A 219 34.90 -9.86 -51.77
C VAL A 219 36.23 -10.56 -52.05
N ASN A 220 36.76 -11.32 -51.09
CA ASN A 220 38.02 -12.06 -51.27
C ASN A 220 37.91 -13.10 -52.40
N VAL A 221 36.81 -13.87 -52.46
CA VAL A 221 36.57 -14.84 -53.53
C VAL A 221 36.48 -14.16 -54.90
N LEU A 222 35.79 -13.02 -54.99
CA LEU A 222 35.67 -12.25 -56.23
C LEU A 222 37.03 -11.66 -56.67
N ALA A 223 37.85 -11.19 -55.73
CA ALA A 223 39.20 -10.71 -56.02
C ALA A 223 40.09 -11.84 -56.56
N ASP A 224 40.06 -13.03 -55.94
CA ASP A 224 40.78 -14.21 -56.42
C ASP A 224 40.29 -14.70 -57.80
N ALA A 225 38.99 -14.59 -58.06
CA ALA A 225 38.42 -14.91 -59.36
C ALA A 225 38.89 -13.91 -60.44
N SER A 226 38.84 -12.60 -60.14
CA SER A 226 39.32 -11.54 -61.02
C SER A 226 40.81 -11.71 -61.35
N HIS A 227 41.65 -12.00 -60.34
CA HIS A 227 43.07 -12.22 -60.56
C HIS A 227 43.35 -13.46 -61.43
N ARG A 228 42.60 -14.55 -61.23
CA ARG A 228 42.69 -15.74 -62.09
C ARG A 228 42.23 -15.46 -63.52
N GLU A 229 41.19 -14.66 -63.70
CA GLU A 229 40.72 -14.28 -65.02
C GLU A 229 41.76 -13.43 -65.77
N GLU A 230 42.38 -12.45 -65.08
CA GLU A 230 43.53 -11.67 -65.59
C GLU A 230 44.73 -12.55 -65.97
N LEU A 231 45.01 -13.61 -65.21
CA LEU A 231 46.07 -14.57 -65.51
C LEU A 231 45.71 -15.55 -66.64
N SER A 232 44.42 -15.84 -66.84
CA SER A 232 43.91 -16.78 -67.87
C SER A 232 43.69 -16.13 -69.23
N GLN A 233 43.37 -14.83 -69.26
CA GLN A 233 43.28 -14.06 -70.49
C GLN A 233 44.69 -13.63 -70.90
N ASP A 234 45.41 -14.56 -71.51
CA ASP A 234 46.69 -14.34 -72.19
C ASP A 234 46.52 -13.22 -73.24
N SER A 235 46.81 -11.98 -72.81
CA SER A 235 47.12 -10.71 -73.48
C SER A 235 46.24 -10.18 -74.64
N ALA A 236 45.74 -11.01 -75.55
CA ALA A 236 45.04 -10.59 -76.76
C ALA A 236 43.56 -10.28 -76.53
N HIS A 237 42.84 -11.14 -75.78
CA HIS A 237 41.41 -10.95 -75.52
C HIS A 237 41.10 -9.82 -74.52
N ILE A 238 41.99 -9.55 -73.55
CA ILE A 238 41.86 -8.38 -72.65
C ILE A 238 41.90 -7.07 -73.43
N LYS A 239 42.81 -6.97 -74.43
CA LYS A 239 42.93 -5.75 -75.26
C LYS A 239 41.69 -5.53 -76.13
N GLU A 240 41.10 -6.60 -76.67
CA GLU A 240 39.87 -6.57 -77.45
C GLU A 240 38.66 -6.13 -76.58
N LEU A 241 38.48 -6.75 -75.41
CA LEU A 241 37.38 -6.42 -74.49
C LEU A 241 37.52 -5.01 -73.88
N ARG A 242 38.74 -4.57 -73.59
CA ARG A 242 39.00 -3.19 -73.11
C ARG A 242 38.67 -2.16 -74.19
N GLY A 243 39.01 -2.43 -75.46
CA GLY A 243 38.60 -1.60 -76.59
C GLY A 243 37.07 -1.56 -76.78
N GLN A 244 36.38 -2.68 -76.59
CA GLN A 244 34.91 -2.73 -76.68
C GLN A 244 34.22 -2.03 -75.49
N LEU A 245 34.77 -2.11 -74.28
CA LEU A 245 34.26 -1.42 -73.09
C LEU A 245 34.48 0.10 -73.16
N GLU A 246 35.61 0.59 -73.69
CA GLU A 246 35.82 2.03 -73.93
C GLU A 246 34.83 2.57 -74.96
N VAL A 247 34.56 1.84 -76.05
CA VAL A 247 33.55 2.21 -77.06
C VAL A 247 32.14 2.23 -76.46
N SER A 248 31.80 1.26 -75.60
CA SER A 248 30.50 1.19 -74.92
C SER A 248 30.32 2.26 -73.83
N ALA A 249 31.38 2.59 -73.08
CA ALA A 249 31.37 3.68 -72.10
C ALA A 249 31.22 5.07 -72.75
N VAL A 250 31.83 5.28 -73.93
CA VAL A 250 31.64 6.50 -74.74
C VAL A 250 30.23 6.55 -75.35
N ALA A 251 29.63 5.40 -75.70
CA ALA A 251 28.24 5.35 -76.15
C ALA A 251 27.23 5.63 -75.03
N MET A 252 27.47 5.13 -73.81
CA MET A 252 26.59 5.39 -72.65
C MET A 252 26.70 6.82 -72.11
N THR A 253 27.88 7.45 -72.18
CA THR A 253 28.04 8.86 -71.81
C THR A 253 27.41 9.83 -72.84
N ASN A 254 27.38 9.46 -74.12
CA ASN A 254 26.69 10.23 -75.17
C ASN A 254 25.18 9.93 -75.28
N GLY A 255 24.71 8.79 -74.77
CA GLY A 255 23.28 8.44 -74.72
C GLY A 255 22.50 9.17 -73.62
N ASN A 256 23.17 9.61 -72.55
CA ASN A 256 22.53 10.28 -71.40
C ASN A 256 22.34 11.81 -71.58
N VAL A 257 22.56 12.36 -72.77
CA VAL A 257 22.22 13.76 -73.12
C VAL A 257 20.89 13.86 -73.88
N ARG A 258 20.20 12.74 -74.16
CA ARG A 258 18.85 12.74 -74.73
C ARG A 258 17.96 11.68 -74.09
N SER A 259 17.46 12.00 -72.90
CA SER A 259 16.12 11.65 -72.39
C SER A 259 15.95 12.26 -71.01
#